data_AF-A0A6J1W9P4-F1
#
_entry.id   AF-A0A6J1W9P4-F1
#
_cell.length_a   1.000
_cell.length_b   1.000
_cell.length_c   1.000
_cell.angle_alpha   90.00
_cell.angle_beta   90.00
_cell.angle_gamma   90.00
#
_symmetry.space_group_name_H-M   'P 1'
#
loop_
_entity.id
_entity.type
_entity.pdbx_description
1 polymer ?
#
loop_
_entity_poly.entity_id
_entity_poly.type
_entity_poly.pdbx_seq_one_letter_code
_entity_poly.pdbx_strand_id
1 'polypeptide(L)'
;PGAFEQAMEDLKAYLAANKGEAAHSFWLLTEIDHWNIEKERIVVITNAALLVCKYDFIMLKCLELQRIPLSYIEKISTGPFTFPKKSLDR
;
A
#
# COMPACT_ATOMS: atom_id res chain seq x y z
N PRO A 1 10.38 17.74 8.89
CA PRO A 1 9.94 16.36 8.56
C PRO A 1 10.27 16.05 7.10
N GLY A 2 10.67 14.81 6.78
CA GLY A 2 10.80 14.39 5.39
C GLY A 2 9.43 14.15 4.75
N ALA A 3 9.41 14.00 3.43
CA ALA A 3 8.16 13.83 2.67
C ALA A 3 7.43 12.52 3.06
N PHE A 4 8.17 11.48 3.46
CA PHE A 4 7.60 10.23 3.94
C PHE A 4 6.93 10.39 5.32
N GLU A 5 7.57 11.11 6.25
CA GLU A 5 6.96 11.40 7.55
C GLU A 5 5.68 12.23 7.40
N GLN A 6 5.67 13.20 6.48
CA GLN A 6 4.44 13.95 6.19
C GLN A 6 3.32 13.02 5.70
N ALA A 7 3.64 12.11 4.78
CA ALA A 7 2.66 11.15 4.28
C ALA A 7 2.14 10.20 5.39
N MET A 8 2.99 9.82 6.34
CA MET A 8 2.57 9.05 7.52
C MET A 8 1.58 9.83 8.38
N GLU A 9 1.83 11.12 8.63
CA GLU A 9 0.92 11.96 9.41
C GLU A 9 -0.43 12.16 8.70
N ASP A 10 -0.42 12.41 7.39
CA ASP A 10 -1.64 12.54 6.59
C ASP A 10 -2.49 11.26 6.63
N LEU A 11 -1.86 10.09 6.53
CA LEU A 11 -2.55 8.80 6.59
C LEU A 11 -3.05 8.48 8.01
N LYS A 12 -2.31 8.85 9.06
CA LYS A 12 -2.80 8.74 10.45
C LYS A 12 -4.04 9.61 10.66
N ALA A 13 -4.02 10.85 10.17
CA ALA A 13 -5.17 11.75 10.24
C ALA A 13 -6.38 11.19 9.48
N TYR A 14 -6.17 10.64 8.28
CA TYR A 14 -7.22 9.96 7.52
C TYR A 14 -7.84 8.78 8.31
N LEU A 15 -7.01 7.95 8.94
CA LEU A 15 -7.47 6.78 9.69
C LEU A 15 -8.25 7.15 10.94
N ALA A 16 -7.78 8.15 11.67
CA ALA A 16 -8.48 8.70 12.82
C ALA A 16 -9.87 9.24 12.42
N ALA A 17 -9.97 9.95 11.29
CA ALA A 17 -11.22 10.54 10.82
C ALA A 17 -12.23 9.51 10.27
N ASN A 18 -11.78 8.47 9.57
CA ASN A 18 -12.68 7.59 8.79
C ASN A 18 -12.98 6.24 9.41
N LYS A 19 -12.28 5.84 10.47
CA LYS A 19 -12.46 4.52 11.12
C LYS A 19 -12.17 4.51 12.61
N GLY A 20 -11.58 5.56 13.18
CA GLY A 20 -11.03 5.52 14.54
C GLY A 20 -9.95 4.45 14.72
N GLU A 21 -9.36 3.99 13.62
CA GLU A 21 -8.33 2.96 13.62
C GLU A 21 -6.94 3.61 13.74
N ALA A 22 -6.02 2.94 14.42
CA ALA A 22 -4.62 3.34 14.46
C ALA A 22 -3.80 2.51 13.46
N ALA A 23 -2.81 3.17 12.84
CA ALA A 23 -1.78 2.48 12.06
C ALA A 23 -0.76 1.82 13.00
N HIS A 24 -0.42 0.56 12.74
CA HIS A 24 0.65 -0.15 13.45
C HIS A 24 2.02 0.17 12.87
N SER A 25 2.11 0.21 11.54
CA SER A 25 3.37 0.43 10.84
C SER A 25 3.15 0.90 9.41
N PHE A 26 4.18 1.52 8.86
CA PHE A 26 4.22 2.11 7.53
C PHE A 26 5.44 1.58 6.77
N TRP A 27 5.28 1.35 5.48
CA TRP A 27 6.36 0.97 4.57
C TRP A 27 6.24 1.71 3.25
N LEU A 28 7.38 2.05 2.64
CA LEU A 28 7.46 2.50 1.26
C LEU A 28 7.88 1.29 0.41
N LEU A 29 6.99 0.81 -0.45
CA LEU A 29 7.21 -0.38 -1.28
C LEU A 29 6.95 -0.07 -2.76
N THR A 30 7.53 -0.90 -3.63
CA THR A 30 7.21 -0.91 -5.06
C THR A 30 6.13 -1.95 -5.34
N GLU A 31 4.97 -1.49 -5.79
CA GLU A 31 3.92 -2.34 -6.37
C GLU A 31 4.30 -2.64 -7.82
N ILE A 32 4.34 -3.93 -8.18
CA ILE A 32 4.53 -4.38 -9.56
C ILE A 32 3.17 -4.90 -10.04
N ASP A 33 2.60 -4.27 -11.06
CA ASP A 33 1.32 -4.71 -11.61
C ASP A 33 1.46 -5.85 -12.64
N HIS A 34 0.33 -6.27 -13.21
CA HIS A 34 0.26 -7.35 -14.20
C HIS A 34 1.04 -7.07 -15.50
N TRP A 35 1.45 -5.83 -15.74
CA TRP A 35 2.22 -5.39 -16.91
C TRP A 35 3.68 -5.06 -16.56
N ASN A 36 4.15 -5.48 -15.39
CA ASN A 36 5.48 -5.17 -14.86
C ASN A 36 5.71 -3.66 -14.70
N ILE A 37 4.64 -2.88 -14.51
CA ILE A 37 4.78 -1.45 -14.21
C ILE A 37 5.04 -1.31 -12.72
N GLU A 38 6.20 -0.75 -12.40
CA GLU A 38 6.59 -0.39 -11.05
C GLU A 38 5.91 0.90 -10.61
N LYS A 39 5.32 0.88 -9.41
CA LYS A 39 4.65 2.03 -8.83
C LYS A 39 5.02 2.15 -7.36
N GLU A 40 5.46 3.34 -6.96
CA GLU A 40 5.72 3.64 -5.55
C GLU A 40 4.40 3.67 -4.76
N ARG A 41 4.39 3.00 -3.61
CA ARG A 41 3.23 2.89 -2.71
C ARG A 41 3.64 3.02 -1.26
N ILE A 42 2.83 3.74 -0.50
CA ILE A 42 2.85 3.65 0.96
C ILE A 42 1.90 2.54 1.37
N VAL A 43 2.42 1.58 2.13
CA VAL A 43 1.65 0.47 2.69
C VAL A 43 1.50 0.69 4.18
N VAL A 44 0.28 0.56 4.69
CA VAL A 44 -0.05 0.73 6.11
C VAL A 44 -0.82 -0.48 6.59
N ILE A 45 -0.46 -1.02 7.75
CA ILE A 45 -1.25 -2.07 8.39
C ILE A 45 -1.95 -1.52 9.64
N THR A 46 -3.22 -1.87 9.81
CA THR A 46 -4.03 -1.58 11.01
C THR A 46 -4.45 -2.88 11.68
N ASN A 47 -5.28 -2.80 12.72
CA ASN A 47 -5.92 -3.98 13.32
C ASN A 47 -6.88 -4.72 12.36
N ALA A 48 -7.39 -4.06 11.32
CA ALA A 48 -8.49 -4.60 10.51
C ALA A 48 -8.24 -4.54 8.99
N ALA A 49 -7.24 -3.80 8.52
CA ALA A 49 -6.94 -3.69 7.10
C ALA A 49 -5.47 -3.48 6.77
N LEU A 50 -5.11 -3.88 5.56
CA LEU A 50 -3.96 -3.39 4.82
C LEU A 50 -4.43 -2.24 3.93
N LEU A 51 -3.72 -1.11 3.96
CA LEU A 51 -3.96 0.04 3.12
C LEU A 51 -2.82 0.17 2.12
N VAL A 52 -3.14 0.43 0.87
CA VAL A 52 -2.18 0.71 -0.20
C VAL A 52 -2.49 2.10 -0.75
N CYS A 53 -1.56 3.02 -0.54
CA CYS A 53 -1.73 4.44 -0.85
C CYS A 53 -0.82 4.84 -2.01
N LYS A 54 -1.40 5.47 -3.03
CA LYS A 54 -0.68 6.27 -4.01
C LYS A 54 -0.57 7.69 -3.45
N TYR A 55 0.62 8.05 -3.00
CA TYR A 55 0.88 9.37 -2.44
C TYR A 55 1.68 10.22 -3.43
N ASP A 56 1.29 11.49 -3.58
CA ASP A 56 2.05 12.48 -4.33
C ASP A 56 3.01 13.19 -3.38
N PHE A 57 4.30 12.85 -3.45
CA PHE A 57 5.31 13.45 -2.58
C PHE A 57 5.70 14.89 -2.96
N ILE A 58 5.33 15.36 -4.16
CA ILE A 58 5.57 16.75 -4.57
C ILE A 58 4.44 17.63 -4.04
N MET A 59 3.19 17.20 -4.22
CA MET A 59 2.00 17.94 -3.76
C MET A 59 1.63 17.63 -2.31
N LEU A 60 2.31 16.67 -1.68
CA LEU A 60 2.04 16.20 -0.32
C LEU A 60 0.56 15.85 -0.12
N LYS A 61 0.05 14.92 -0.93
CA LYS A 61 -1.35 14.49 -0.84
C LYS A 61 -1.56 13.03 -1.22
N CYS A 62 -2.52 12.40 -0.53
CA CYS A 62 -3.05 11.10 -0.93
C CYS A 62 -3.87 11.25 -2.22
N LEU A 63 -3.49 10.55 -3.28
CA LEU A 63 -4.23 10.52 -4.56
C LEU A 63 -5.24 9.38 -4.60
N GLU A 64 -4.84 8.22 -4.10
CA GLU A 64 -5.66 7.00 -4.11
C GLU A 64 -5.33 6.17 -2.89
N LEU A 65 -6.37 5.61 -2.26
CA LEU A 65 -6.23 4.77 -1.08
C LEU A 65 -7.09 3.53 -1.22
N GLN A 66 -6.45 2.39 -1.48
CA GLN A 66 -7.11 1.10 -1.46
C GLN A 66 -7.09 0.54 -0.04
N ARG A 67 -8.25 0.08 0.44
CA ARG A 67 -8.39 -0.61 1.73
C ARG A 67 -8.74 -2.07 1.51
N ILE A 68 -7.89 -2.96 1.99
CA ILE A 68 -8.05 -4.42 1.90
C ILE A 68 -8.28 -4.93 3.33
N PRO A 69 -9.49 -5.37 3.69
CA PRO A 69 -9.73 -6.00 4.98
C PRO A 69 -8.76 -7.17 5.21
N LEU A 70 -8.19 -7.30 6.41
CA LEU A 70 -7.27 -8.40 6.70
C LEU A 70 -7.96 -9.77 6.57
N SER A 71 -9.29 -9.82 6.78
CA SER A 71 -10.09 -11.03 6.57
C SER A 71 -10.11 -11.51 5.11
N TYR A 72 -9.70 -10.69 4.14
CA TYR A 72 -9.62 -11.07 2.72
C TYR A 72 -8.22 -11.56 2.34
N ILE A 73 -7.24 -11.48 3.24
CA ILE A 73 -5.86 -11.90 2.99
C ILE A 73 -5.68 -13.32 3.52
N GLU A 74 -5.69 -14.29 2.62
CA GLU A 74 -5.51 -15.71 2.98
C GLU A 74 -4.03 -16.08 3.17
N LYS A 75 -3.14 -15.52 2.35
CA LYS A 75 -1.74 -15.93 2.28
C LYS A 75 -0.81 -14.78 1.92
N ILE A 76 0.37 -14.78 2.56
CA ILE A 76 1.53 -13.99 2.16
C ILE A 76 2.59 -14.96 1.65
N SER A 77 3.14 -14.69 0.47
CA SER A 77 4.20 -15.50 -0.13
C SER A 77 5.46 -14.64 -0.28
N THR A 78 6.61 -15.22 0.02
CA THR A 78 7.91 -14.57 -0.14
C THR A 78 8.81 -15.42 -1.03
N GLY A 79 9.68 -14.76 -1.79
CA GLY A 79 10.58 -15.42 -2.73
C GLY A 79 10.99 -14.49 -3.87
N PRO A 80 11.83 -14.97 -4.79
CA PRO A 80 12.21 -14.19 -5.97
C PRO A 80 10.98 -13.86 -6.81
N PHE A 81 10.84 -12.59 -7.20
CA PHE A 81 9.83 -12.20 -8.18
C PHE A 81 10.21 -12.79 -9.54
N THR A 82 9.45 -13.78 -10.00
CA THR A 82 9.72 -14.48 -11.26
C THR A 82 8.44 -14.61 -12.07
N PHE A 83 8.53 -14.33 -13.36
CA PHE A 83 7.42 -14.53 -14.28
C PHE A 83 7.19 -16.01 -14.55
N PRO A 84 5.93 -16.44 -14.78
CA PRO A 84 5.66 -17.79 -15.22
C PRO A 84 6.39 -18.09 -16.54
N LYS A 85 6.87 -19.33 -16.70
CA LYS A 85 7.62 -19.75 -17.90
C LYS A 85 6.80 -19.74 -19.19
N LYS A 86 5.48 -19.66 -19.07
CA LYS A 86 4.55 -19.62 -20.20
C LYS A 86 3.58 -18.47 -19.98
N SER A 87 3.30 -17.75 -21.06
CA SER A 87 2.17 -16.82 -21.12
C SER A 87 0.85 -17.60 -20.96
N LEU A 88 -0.21 -16.90 -20.58
CA LEU A 88 -1.58 -17.40 -20.71
C LEU A 88 -1.96 -17.46 -22.21
N ASP A 89 -1.37 -18.40 -22.94
CA ASP A 89 -1.82 -18.75 -24.28
C ASP A 89 -2.91 -19.83 -24.18
N ARG A 90 -3.91 -19.71 -25.06
CA ARG A 90 -5.09 -20.59 -25.17
C ARG A 90 -4.73 -22.05 -25.38
#